data_AF-A0A0F9ARW6-F1
#
_entry.id   AF-A0A0F9ARW6-F1
#
_cell.length_a   1.000
_cell.length_b   1.000
_cell.length_c   1.000
_cell.angle_alpha   90.00
_cell.angle_beta   90.00
_cell.angle_gamma   90.00
#
_symmetry.space_group_name_H-M   'P 1'
#
loop_
_entity.id
_entity.type
_entity.pdbx_description
1 polymer ?
#
loop_
_entity_poly.entity_id
_entity_poly.type
_entity_poly.pdbx_seq_one_letter_code
_entity_poly.pdbx_strand_id
1 'polypeptide(L)'
;MRFAWLIICALLCGCATESWTREDTRREVIFQVLNVADAMTTANIHKTAGIYENNPLTRSLIGEQPASAEVAILFAVYGVGHILISRSLTPKWRKRFQIASNLAAGYVVFNNCKLDLC
;
A
#
# COMPACT_ATOMS: atom_id res chain seq x y z
N MET A 1 5.21 -27.56 14.81
CA MET A 1 5.57 -26.95 13.51
C MET A 1 4.85 -27.57 12.30
N ARG A 2 4.64 -28.90 12.20
CA ARG A 2 3.96 -29.52 11.03
C ARG A 2 2.48 -29.15 10.86
N PHE A 3 1.75 -28.90 11.96
CA PHE A 3 0.36 -28.46 11.92
C PHE A 3 0.15 -27.02 11.43
N ALA A 4 1.13 -26.12 11.62
CA ALA A 4 1.01 -24.73 11.20
C ALA A 4 0.95 -24.58 9.68
N TRP A 5 1.72 -25.40 8.96
CA TRP A 5 1.73 -25.42 7.49
C TRP A 5 0.39 -25.88 6.90
N LEU A 6 -0.27 -26.86 7.54
CA LEU A 6 -1.58 -27.35 7.08
C LEU A 6 -2.68 -26.29 7.28
N ILE A 7 -2.63 -25.51 8.36
CA ILE A 7 -3.55 -24.39 8.61
C ILE A 7 -3.32 -23.27 7.60
N ILE A 8 -2.06 -22.93 7.30
CA ILE A 8 -1.71 -21.93 6.27
C ILE A 8 -2.18 -22.38 4.89
N CYS A 9 -1.96 -23.65 4.51
CA CYS A 9 -2.44 -24.19 3.23
C CYS A 9 -3.98 -24.21 3.15
N ALA A 10 -4.67 -24.54 4.24
CA ALA A 10 -6.14 -24.53 4.29
C ALA A 10 -6.73 -23.11 4.15
N LEU A 11 -6.06 -22.08 4.69
CA LEU A 11 -6.47 -20.68 4.56
C LEU A 11 -6.24 -20.12 3.13
N LEU A 12 -5.31 -20.69 2.36
CA LEU A 12 -5.00 -20.28 0.99
C LEU A 12 -5.94 -20.89 -0.07
N CYS A 13 -6.72 -21.91 0.29
CA CYS A 13 -7.72 -22.54 -0.59
C CYS A 13 -9.10 -21.89 -0.52
N GLY A 14 -9.18 -20.61 -0.12
CA GLY A 14 -10.43 -19.86 -0.12
C GLY A 14 -11.04 -19.85 -1.53
N CYS A 15 -12.20 -20.49 -1.68
CA CYS A 15 -12.99 -20.49 -2.90
C CYS A 15 -13.11 -19.04 -3.40
N ALA A 16 -12.55 -18.75 -4.57
CA ALA A 16 -12.60 -17.42 -5.18
C ALA A 16 -14.05 -17.07 -5.53
N THR A 17 -14.78 -16.51 -4.56
CA THR A 17 -16.17 -16.10 -4.75
C THR A 17 -16.17 -14.72 -5.41
N GLU A 18 -16.50 -14.73 -6.70
CA GLU A 18 -16.75 -13.59 -7.60
C GLU A 18 -15.54 -13.00 -8.36
N SER A 19 -15.70 -12.96 -9.70
CA SER A 19 -14.67 -12.54 -10.66
C SER A 19 -14.24 -11.08 -10.46
N TRP A 20 -12.96 -10.83 -10.64
CA TRP A 20 -12.38 -9.49 -10.68
C TRP A 20 -12.91 -8.69 -11.88
N THR A 21 -13.53 -7.55 -11.64
CA THR A 21 -14.17 -6.75 -12.69
C THR A 21 -13.21 -5.75 -13.34
N ARG A 22 -13.55 -5.20 -14.51
CA ARG A 22 -12.78 -4.09 -15.13
C ARG A 22 -12.69 -2.86 -14.23
N GLU A 23 -13.77 -2.59 -13.49
CA GLU A 23 -13.83 -1.50 -12.53
C GLU A 23 -12.89 -1.72 -11.33
N ASP A 24 -12.75 -2.97 -10.87
CA ASP A 24 -11.78 -3.32 -9.82
C ASP A 24 -10.34 -3.11 -10.32
N THR A 25 -10.06 -3.49 -11.57
CA THR A 25 -8.76 -3.23 -12.21
C THR A 25 -8.47 -1.73 -12.29
N ARG A 26 -9.44 -0.91 -12.70
CA ARG A 26 -9.23 0.54 -12.78
C ARG A 26 -8.90 1.14 -11.42
N ARG A 27 -9.63 0.78 -10.37
CA ARG A 27 -9.35 1.24 -9.01
C ARG A 27 -7.99 0.77 -8.51
N GLU A 28 -7.61 -0.45 -8.84
CA GLU A 28 -6.29 -0.99 -8.47
C GLU A 28 -5.16 -0.24 -9.17
N VAL A 29 -5.29 0.02 -10.47
CA VAL A 29 -4.30 0.82 -11.22
C VAL A 29 -4.15 2.21 -10.60
N ILE A 30 -5.25 2.86 -10.21
CA ILE A 30 -5.21 4.14 -9.50
C ILE A 30 -4.43 4.01 -8.19
N PHE A 31 -4.69 2.97 -7.39
CA PHE A 31 -3.95 2.74 -6.14
C PHE A 31 -2.45 2.57 -6.41
N GLN A 32 -2.07 1.74 -7.38
CA GLN A 32 -0.66 1.49 -7.68
C GLN A 32 0.07 2.76 -8.14
N VAL A 33 -0.59 3.62 -8.94
CA VAL A 33 -0.02 4.92 -9.33
C VAL A 33 0.15 5.83 -8.11
N LEU A 34 -0.84 5.91 -7.22
CA LEU A 34 -0.77 6.70 -6.00
C LEU A 34 0.31 6.18 -5.04
N ASN A 35 0.43 4.85 -4.90
CA ASN A 35 1.43 4.19 -4.08
C ASN A 35 2.85 4.45 -4.60
N VAL A 36 3.06 4.47 -5.92
CA VAL A 36 4.35 4.86 -6.52
C VAL A 36 4.63 6.34 -6.28
N ALA A 37 3.65 7.23 -6.45
CA ALA A 37 3.82 8.65 -6.16
C ALA A 37 4.18 8.89 -4.69
N ASP A 38 3.49 8.21 -3.76
CA ASP A 38 3.77 8.28 -2.33
C ASP A 38 5.21 7.81 -2.05
N ALA A 39 5.61 6.65 -2.58
CA ALA A 39 6.98 6.15 -2.47
C ALA A 39 8.03 7.16 -2.94
N MET A 40 7.80 7.83 -4.07
CA MET A 40 8.72 8.86 -4.59
C MET A 40 8.83 10.05 -3.63
N THR A 41 7.69 10.52 -3.11
CA THR A 41 7.68 11.66 -2.18
C THR A 41 8.29 11.31 -0.81
N THR A 42 7.97 10.14 -0.25
CA THR A 42 8.60 9.62 0.99
C THR A 42 10.10 9.44 0.80
N ALA A 43 10.56 8.99 -0.37
CA ALA A 43 11.98 8.85 -0.67
C ALA A 43 12.72 10.19 -0.73
N ASN A 44 12.03 11.34 -0.81
CA ASN A 44 12.66 12.66 -0.76
C ASN A 44 12.83 13.20 0.68
N ILE A 45 12.23 12.57 1.70
CA ILE A 45 12.35 13.02 3.10
C ILE A 45 13.81 13.17 3.52
N HIS A 46 14.68 12.20 3.20
CA HIS A 46 16.12 12.26 3.52
C HIS A 46 16.90 13.40 2.85
N LYS A 47 16.31 14.07 1.87
CA LYS A 47 16.91 15.21 1.14
C LYS A 47 16.35 16.56 1.60
N THR A 48 15.29 16.56 2.40
CA THR A 48 14.55 17.78 2.77
C THR A 48 14.79 18.08 4.25
N ALA A 49 15.59 19.12 4.52
CA ALA A 49 15.96 19.49 5.88
C ALA A 49 14.72 19.87 6.73
N GLY A 50 14.63 19.31 7.93
CA GLY A 50 13.55 19.60 8.87
C GLY A 50 12.24 18.82 8.62
N ILE A 51 12.20 17.95 7.61
CA ILE A 51 11.07 17.06 7.35
C ILE A 51 11.44 15.64 7.79
N TYR A 52 10.49 14.94 8.42
CA TYR A 52 10.66 13.59 8.96
C TYR A 52 9.41 12.75 8.66
N GLU A 53 9.58 11.43 8.52
CA GLU A 53 8.45 10.51 8.42
C GLU A 53 7.64 10.55 9.73
N ASN A 54 6.38 11.00 9.67
CA ASN A 54 5.55 11.23 10.85
C ASN A 54 4.54 10.09 11.10
N ASN A 55 4.36 9.16 10.16
CA ASN A 55 3.52 7.99 10.36
C ASN A 55 4.25 7.00 11.29
N PRO A 56 3.73 6.69 12.49
CA PRO A 56 4.43 5.84 13.45
C PRO A 56 4.73 4.43 12.92
N LEU A 57 3.83 3.88 12.09
CA LEU A 57 4.00 2.55 11.51
C LEU A 57 5.10 2.57 10.44
N THR A 58 5.01 3.49 9.47
CA THR A 58 6.04 3.64 8.43
C THR A 58 7.40 3.95 9.04
N ARG A 59 7.46 4.92 9.96
CA ARG A 59 8.69 5.30 10.69
C ARG A 59 9.33 4.13 11.42
N SER A 60 8.53 3.23 12.01
CA SER A 60 9.08 2.05 12.69
C SER A 60 9.74 1.04 11.74
N LEU A 61 9.42 1.10 10.45
CA LEU A 61 9.91 0.17 9.43
C LEU A 61 11.10 0.74 8.64
N ILE A 62 11.07 2.04 8.32
CA ILE A 62 12.08 2.68 7.45
C ILE A 62 12.85 3.83 8.13
N GLY A 63 12.59 4.11 9.42
CA GLY A 63 13.22 5.19 10.16
C GLY A 63 12.61 6.57 9.90
N GLU A 64 13.12 7.59 10.61
CA GLU A 64 12.63 8.97 10.49
C GLU A 64 13.14 9.67 9.23
N GLN A 65 14.31 9.24 8.74
CA GLN A 65 15.02 9.75 7.57
C GLN A 65 15.31 8.56 6.64
N PRO A 66 14.30 8.07 5.91
CA PRO A 66 14.38 6.77 5.28
C PRO A 66 15.27 6.76 4.03
N ALA A 67 16.05 5.69 3.85
CA ALA A 67 16.81 5.51 2.62
C ALA A 67 15.89 5.12 1.46
N SER A 68 16.15 5.62 0.23
CA SER A 68 15.27 5.37 -0.92
C SER A 68 15.05 3.89 -1.23
N ALA A 69 16.03 3.03 -0.95
CA ALA A 69 15.90 1.58 -1.15
C ALA A 69 14.90 0.93 -0.17
N GLU A 70 14.88 1.37 1.10
CA GLU A 70 13.97 0.87 2.12
C GLU A 70 12.53 1.31 1.81
N VAL A 71 12.36 2.56 1.36
CA VAL A 71 11.08 3.08 0.86
C VAL A 71 10.58 2.22 -0.30
N ALA A 72 11.42 1.96 -1.31
CA ALA A 72 11.04 1.16 -2.47
C ALA A 72 10.56 -0.25 -2.07
N ILE A 73 11.25 -0.91 -1.15
CA ILE A 73 10.86 -2.24 -0.64
C ILE A 73 9.52 -2.17 0.08
N LEU A 74 9.34 -1.22 1.01
CA LEU A 74 8.11 -1.09 1.77
C LEU A 74 6.90 -0.85 0.85
N PHE A 75 7.02 0.08 -0.09
CA PHE A 75 5.93 0.42 -1.00
C PHE A 75 5.66 -0.68 -2.03
N ALA A 76 6.65 -1.49 -2.41
CA ALA A 76 6.42 -2.70 -3.18
C ALA A 76 5.58 -3.73 -2.38
N VAL A 77 5.88 -3.90 -1.09
CA VAL A 77 5.08 -4.76 -0.19
C VAL A 77 3.65 -4.23 -0.06
N TYR A 78 3.46 -2.92 0.09
CA TYR A 78 2.12 -2.31 0.12
C TYR A 78 1.36 -2.51 -1.19
N GLY A 79 2.02 -2.30 -2.34
CA GLY A 79 1.43 -2.53 -3.66
C GLY A 79 0.94 -3.96 -3.85
N VAL A 80 1.79 -4.95 -3.56
CA VAL A 80 1.43 -6.38 -3.66
C VAL A 80 0.38 -6.76 -2.62
N GLY A 81 0.54 -6.29 -1.38
CA GLY A 81 -0.41 -6.54 -0.29
C GLY A 81 -1.81 -6.03 -0.61
N HIS A 82 -1.92 -4.84 -1.21
CA HIS A 82 -3.20 -4.27 -1.62
C HIS A 82 -3.92 -5.13 -2.68
N ILE A 83 -3.19 -5.68 -3.65
CA ILE A 83 -3.74 -6.61 -4.65
C ILE A 83 -4.27 -7.88 -3.97
N LEU A 84 -3.46 -8.48 -3.08
CA LEU A 84 -3.83 -9.73 -2.39
C LEU A 84 -5.05 -9.53 -1.49
N ILE A 85 -5.08 -8.47 -0.69
CA ILE A 85 -6.21 -8.11 0.16
C ILE A 85 -7.44 -7.89 -0.71
N SER A 86 -7.34 -7.06 -1.76
CA SER A 86 -8.45 -6.80 -2.67
C SER A 86 -9.01 -8.09 -3.29
N ARG A 87 -8.15 -9.05 -3.63
CA ARG A 87 -8.57 -10.36 -4.19
C ARG A 87 -9.26 -11.26 -3.17
N SER A 88 -8.88 -11.18 -1.90
CA SER A 88 -9.52 -11.95 -0.82
C SER A 88 -10.89 -11.41 -0.38
N LEU A 89 -11.25 -10.17 -0.76
CA LEU A 89 -12.51 -9.54 -0.38
C LEU A 89 -13.65 -9.87 -1.35
N THR A 90 -14.87 -9.97 -0.81
CA THR A 90 -16.09 -10.01 -1.62
C THR A 90 -16.27 -8.68 -2.37
N PRO A 91 -16.98 -8.62 -3.52
CA PRO A 91 -16.97 -7.40 -4.35
C PRO A 91 -17.48 -6.14 -3.66
N LYS A 92 -18.46 -6.27 -2.74
CA LYS A 92 -18.93 -5.14 -1.91
C LYS A 92 -17.80 -4.56 -1.04
N TRP A 93 -17.00 -5.41 -0.40
CA TRP A 93 -15.91 -4.99 0.47
C TRP A 93 -14.67 -4.59 -0.31
N ARG A 94 -14.33 -5.29 -1.40
CA ARG A 94 -13.26 -4.91 -2.33
C ARG A 94 -13.45 -3.50 -2.84
N LYS A 95 -14.65 -3.15 -3.32
CA LYS A 95 -14.97 -1.79 -3.79
C LYS A 95 -14.74 -0.75 -2.70
N ARG A 96 -15.24 -1.00 -1.48
CA ARG A 96 -15.08 -0.07 -0.35
C ARG A 96 -13.62 0.11 0.03
N PHE A 97 -12.89 -1.01 0.14
CA PHE A 97 -11.46 -1.04 0.44
C PHE A 97 -10.67 -0.23 -0.58
N GLN A 98 -10.77 -0.57 -1.87
CA GLN A 98 -10.01 0.13 -2.91
C GLN A 98 -10.34 1.64 -3.00
N ILE A 99 -11.61 2.03 -2.81
CA ILE A 99 -11.98 3.46 -2.79
C ILE A 99 -11.36 4.17 -1.58
N ALA A 100 -11.47 3.58 -0.38
CA ALA A 100 -10.91 4.16 0.83
C ALA A 100 -9.38 4.27 0.75
N SER A 101 -8.70 3.22 0.28
CA SER A 101 -7.25 3.21 0.06
C SER A 101 -6.82 4.27 -0.96
N ASN A 102 -7.55 4.44 -2.06
CA ASN A 102 -7.26 5.48 -3.05
C ASN A 102 -7.40 6.89 -2.47
N LEU A 103 -8.44 7.16 -1.69
CA LEU A 103 -8.63 8.46 -1.04
C LEU A 103 -7.54 8.73 0.00
N ALA A 104 -7.17 7.73 0.80
CA ALA A 104 -6.11 7.84 1.79
C ALA A 104 -4.74 8.09 1.12
N ALA A 105 -4.37 7.30 0.13
CA ALA A 105 -3.11 7.47 -0.60
C ALA A 105 -3.06 8.82 -1.33
N GLY A 106 -4.15 9.23 -1.97
CA GLY A 106 -4.25 10.55 -2.61
C GLY A 106 -4.08 11.71 -1.62
N TYR A 107 -4.64 11.59 -0.42
CA TYR A 107 -4.48 12.58 0.64
C TYR A 107 -3.02 12.66 1.14
N VAL A 108 -2.34 11.52 1.31
CA VAL A 108 -0.94 11.47 1.71
C VAL A 108 -0.04 12.14 0.66
N VAL A 109 -0.17 11.75 -0.62
CA VAL A 109 0.60 12.36 -1.72
C VAL A 109 0.38 13.88 -1.77
N PHE A 110 -0.87 14.33 -1.66
CA PHE A 110 -1.19 15.74 -1.66
C PHE A 110 -0.53 16.51 -0.50
N ASN A 111 -0.51 15.93 0.71
CA ASN A 111 0.17 16.53 1.85
C ASN A 111 1.70 16.51 1.70
N ASN A 112 2.27 15.44 1.15
CA ASN A 112 3.71 15.39 0.88
C ASN A 112 4.13 16.49 -0.11
N CYS A 113 3.33 16.77 -1.15
CA CYS A 113 3.61 17.89 -2.04
C CYS A 113 3.55 19.26 -1.34
N LYS A 114 2.74 19.42 -0.29
CA LYS A 114 2.74 20.67 0.51
C LYS A 114 3.98 20.84 1.38
N LEU A 115 4.76 19.77 1.56
CA LEU A 115 6.02 19.76 2.30
C LEU A 115 7.24 19.85 1.36
N ASP A 116 7.04 20.24 0.09
CA ASP A 116 8.08 20.29 -0.95
C ASP A 116 8.80 18.93 -1.15
N LEU A 117 8.04 17.82 -1.04
CA LEU A 117 8.54 16.47 -1.35
C LEU A 117 8.24 16.01 -2.79
N CYS A 118 7.48 16.83 -3.53
CA CYS A 118 7.23 16.73 -4.97
C CYS A 118 8.16 17.74 -5.68
#